data_AF-A0A7G8T675-F1
#
_entry.id   AF-A0A7G8T675-F1
#
_cell.length_a   1.000
_cell.length_b   1.000
_cell.length_c   1.000
_cell.angle_alpha   90.00
_cell.angle_beta   90.00
_cell.angle_gamma   90.00
#
_symmetry.space_group_name_H-M   'P 1'
#
loop_
_entity.id
_entity.type
_entity.pdbx_description
1 polymer ?
#
loop_
_entity_poly.entity_id
_entity_poly.type
_entity_poly.pdbx_seq_one_letter_code
_entity_poly.pdbx_strand_id
1 'polypeptide(L)'
;MQYDEQQDCYVCAAGRKLLFHHESTQRNRQGYFLTTAYYRCDSCVGCPCREACCKAKSGTPKELRVKTDLVRLSDDSRKNIKTERGITLRMNRSIQVEGAFGVLKSNHKFKRFLTRGRANISTELYLLCMGYNLNKLCAKCNTGRLKTHLFCLQKE
;
A
#
# COMPACT_ATOMS: atom_id res chain seq x y z
N MET A 1 18.18 -11.54 3.47
CA MET A 1 17.88 -12.76 4.25
C MET A 1 16.90 -13.56 3.43
N GLN A 2 17.18 -14.84 3.24
CA GLN A 2 16.35 -15.74 2.45
C GLN A 2 15.50 -16.59 3.40
N TYR A 3 14.25 -16.83 3.03
CA TYR A 3 13.36 -17.77 3.73
C TYR A 3 13.54 -19.15 3.11
N ASP A 4 13.68 -20.17 3.96
CA ASP A 4 13.70 -21.58 3.60
C ASP A 4 12.36 -22.20 3.99
N GLU A 5 11.54 -22.51 3.00
CA GLU A 5 10.20 -23.08 3.18
C GLU A 5 10.22 -24.51 3.71
N GLN A 6 11.27 -25.30 3.42
CA GLN A 6 11.33 -26.70 3.85
C GLN A 6 11.58 -26.83 5.35
N GLN A 7 12.30 -25.86 5.92
CA GLN A 7 12.73 -25.88 7.33
C GLN A 7 12.03 -24.80 8.17
N ASP A 8 11.11 -24.05 7.58
CA ASP A 8 10.45 -22.88 8.16
C ASP A 8 11.44 -21.99 8.94
N CYS A 9 12.46 -21.49 8.24
CA CYS A 9 13.50 -20.69 8.87
C CYS A 9 14.03 -19.59 7.96
N TYR A 10 14.62 -18.56 8.57
CA TYR A 10 15.34 -17.53 7.83
C TYR A 10 16.85 -17.70 7.98
N VAL A 11 17.59 -17.51 6.89
CA VAL A 11 19.06 -17.53 6.93
C VAL A 11 19.60 -16.11 7.08
N CYS A 12 20.38 -15.88 8.13
CA CYS A 12 21.02 -14.59 8.37
C CYS A 12 22.25 -14.38 7.47
N ALA A 13 22.81 -13.17 7.45
CA ALA A 13 23.98 -12.84 6.63
C ALA A 13 25.24 -13.66 6.97
N ALA A 14 25.32 -14.22 8.18
CA ALA A 14 26.40 -15.11 8.60
C ALA A 14 26.08 -16.60 8.43
N GLY A 15 25.05 -16.94 7.63
CA GLY A 15 24.66 -18.32 7.34
C GLY A 15 23.94 -19.07 8.47
N ARG A 16 23.73 -18.44 9.65
CA ARG A 16 22.99 -19.06 10.76
C ARG A 16 21.48 -19.03 10.51
N LYS A 17 20.79 -20.09 10.90
CA LYS A 17 19.33 -20.22 10.82
C LYS A 17 18.65 -19.46 11.96
N LEU A 18 17.53 -18.83 11.64
CA LEU A 18 16.57 -18.25 12.57
C LEU A 18 15.33 -19.14 12.49
N LEU A 19 15.15 -19.99 13.50
CA LEU A 19 14.05 -20.93 13.58
C LEU A 19 12.78 -20.23 14.04
N PHE A 20 11.62 -20.75 13.66
CA PHE A 20 10.34 -20.30 14.19
C PHE A 20 10.35 -20.38 15.73
N HIS A 21 9.96 -19.28 16.38
CA HIS A 21 9.96 -19.16 17.83
C HIS A 21 8.53 -19.10 18.38
N HIS A 22 7.70 -18.17 17.88
CA HIS A 22 6.27 -18.10 18.22
C HIS A 22 5.53 -17.16 17.25
N GLU A 23 4.20 -17.16 17.34
CA GLU A 23 3.34 -16.13 16.75
C GLU A 23 2.64 -15.29 17.81
N SER A 24 2.36 -14.03 17.48
CA SER A 24 1.52 -13.15 18.27
C SER A 24 0.46 -12.50 17.39
N THR A 25 -0.79 -12.60 17.81
CA THR A 25 -1.93 -11.93 17.16
C THR A 25 -2.39 -10.78 18.03
N GLN A 26 -2.43 -9.57 17.46
CA GLN A 26 -2.82 -8.36 18.18
C GLN A 26 -3.91 -7.60 17.43
N ARG A 27 -4.82 -6.99 18.19
CA ARG A 27 -5.85 -6.11 17.63
C ARG A 27 -5.26 -4.73 17.39
N ASN A 28 -5.35 -4.23 16.17
CA ASN A 28 -4.92 -2.87 15.83
C ASN A 28 -5.96 -1.82 16.25
N ARG A 29 -5.59 -0.54 16.16
CA ARG A 29 -6.47 0.60 16.51
C ARG A 29 -7.77 0.63 15.68
N GLN A 30 -7.74 0.07 14.48
CA GLN A 30 -8.88 0.00 13.56
C GLN A 30 -9.76 -1.24 13.80
N GLY A 31 -9.41 -2.09 14.77
CA GLY A 31 -10.20 -3.25 15.17
C GLY A 31 -9.86 -4.57 14.46
N TYR A 32 -8.90 -4.57 13.53
CA TYR A 32 -8.45 -5.78 12.83
C TYR A 32 -7.44 -6.56 13.65
N PHE A 33 -7.48 -7.89 13.56
CA PHE A 33 -6.44 -8.76 14.09
C PHE A 33 -5.28 -8.86 13.11
N LEU A 34 -4.05 -8.73 13.62
CA LEU A 34 -2.81 -8.83 12.86
C LEU A 34 -1.88 -9.83 13.53
N THR A 35 -1.55 -10.88 12.81
CA THR A 35 -0.60 -11.93 13.20
C THR A 35 0.83 -11.56 12.77
N THR A 36 1.76 -11.78 13.68
CA THR A 36 3.20 -11.62 13.47
C THR A 36 3.92 -12.88 13.94
N ALA A 37 4.73 -13.46 13.06
CA ALA A 37 5.62 -14.56 13.39
C ALA A 37 7.00 -14.04 13.79
N TYR A 38 7.59 -14.70 14.79
CA TYR A 38 8.89 -14.36 15.36
C TYR A 38 9.84 -15.50 15.07
N TYR A 39 10.96 -15.19 14.41
CA TYR A 39 12.00 -16.15 14.07
C TYR A 39 13.28 -15.77 14.80
N ARG A 40 13.88 -16.70 15.51
CA ARG A 40 15.00 -16.42 16.41
C ARG A 40 16.19 -17.32 16.11
N CYS A 41 17.37 -16.73 16.15
CA CYS A 41 18.61 -17.49 16.09
C CYS A 41 18.89 -18.10 17.46
N ASP A 42 19.32 -19.37 17.52
CA ASP A 42 19.66 -20.04 18.79
C ASP A 42 20.74 -19.28 19.55
N SER A 43 21.83 -18.91 18.85
CA SER A 43 22.92 -18.14 19.43
C SER A 43 23.61 -17.25 18.41
N CYS A 44 23.83 -15.99 18.81
CA CYS A 44 24.67 -15.02 18.11
C CYS A 44 26.01 -14.79 18.81
N VAL A 45 26.41 -15.67 19.73
CA VAL A 45 27.73 -15.62 20.37
C VAL A 45 28.80 -15.86 19.31
N GLY A 46 29.88 -15.07 19.35
CA GLY A 46 30.98 -15.15 18.41
C GLY A 46 30.62 -14.88 16.93
N CYS A 47 29.50 -14.22 16.60
CA CYS A 47 29.28 -13.83 15.19
C CYS A 47 30.22 -12.67 14.82
N PRO A 48 31.06 -12.80 13.77
CA PRO A 48 31.84 -11.67 13.28
C PRO A 48 30.94 -10.51 12.78
N CYS A 49 29.70 -10.85 12.42
CA CYS A 49 28.69 -9.93 11.93
C CYS A 49 27.94 -9.16 13.03
N ARG A 50 28.14 -9.47 14.31
CA ARG A 50 27.18 -9.13 15.39
C ARG A 50 26.93 -7.64 15.52
N GLU A 51 27.99 -6.83 15.52
CA GLU A 51 27.91 -5.38 15.73
C GLU A 51 27.06 -4.69 14.65
N ALA A 52 27.23 -5.08 13.39
CA ALA A 52 26.42 -4.56 12.28
C ALA A 52 25.01 -5.17 12.23
N CYS A 53 24.84 -6.40 12.73
CA CYS A 53 23.63 -7.22 12.55
C CYS A 53 22.57 -7.03 13.66
N CYS A 54 23.00 -6.75 14.89
CA CYS A 54 22.15 -6.71 16.09
C CYS A 54 22.28 -5.36 16.80
N LYS A 55 21.16 -4.61 16.89
CA LYS A 55 21.09 -3.36 17.67
C LYS A 55 20.80 -3.58 19.16
N ALA A 56 20.48 -4.80 19.57
CA ALA A 56 20.16 -5.15 20.95
C ALA A 56 21.43 -5.21 21.82
N LYS A 57 21.26 -5.03 23.14
CA LYS A 57 22.35 -5.14 24.12
C LYS A 57 23.03 -6.52 24.06
N SER A 58 24.25 -6.58 24.60
CA SER A 58 25.07 -7.80 24.67
C SER A 58 24.27 -9.03 25.15
N GLY A 59 24.50 -10.19 24.53
CA GLY A 59 23.90 -11.47 24.91
C GLY A 59 22.63 -11.87 24.16
N THR A 60 21.77 -10.94 23.73
CA THR A 60 20.50 -11.32 23.09
C THR A 60 20.73 -11.86 21.68
N PRO A 61 20.19 -13.04 21.31
CA PRO A 61 20.23 -13.53 19.94
C PRO A 61 19.35 -12.68 19.02
N LYS A 62 19.64 -12.73 17.71
CA LYS A 62 18.83 -12.03 16.71
C LYS A 62 17.43 -12.61 16.63
N GLU A 63 16.43 -11.73 16.62
CA GLU A 63 15.04 -12.08 16.36
C GLU A 63 14.50 -11.24 15.19
N LEU A 64 13.85 -11.90 14.24
CA LEU A 64 13.16 -11.32 13.10
C LEU A 64 11.66 -11.36 13.36
N ARG A 65 10.98 -10.26 13.06
CA ARG A 65 9.51 -10.15 13.13
C ARG A 65 8.95 -10.09 11.73
N VAL A 66 8.11 -11.04 11.38
CA VAL A 66 7.47 -11.15 10.07
C VAL A 66 5.97 -10.94 10.25
N LYS A 67 5.43 -9.87 9.68
CA LYS A 67 3.98 -9.63 9.68
C LYS A 67 3.31 -10.54 8.66
N THR A 68 2.97 -11.76 9.04
CA THR A 68 2.47 -12.81 8.15
C THR A 68 1.19 -12.38 7.43
N ASP A 69 0.26 -11.72 8.12
CA ASP A 69 -0.94 -11.17 7.50
C ASP A 69 -0.62 -10.11 6.44
N LEU A 70 0.37 -9.25 6.68
CA LEU A 70 0.76 -8.23 5.71
C LEU A 70 1.34 -8.87 4.45
N VAL A 71 2.17 -9.91 4.59
CA VAL A 71 2.74 -10.65 3.46
C VAL A 71 1.61 -11.27 2.65
N ARG A 72 0.72 -12.04 3.29
CA ARG A 72 -0.42 -12.69 2.64
C ARG A 72 -1.31 -11.67 1.90
N LEU A 73 -1.74 -10.61 2.59
CA LEU A 73 -2.61 -9.59 2.00
C LEU A 73 -1.92 -8.82 0.86
N SER A 74 -0.60 -8.61 0.96
CA SER A 74 0.17 -7.96 -0.11
C SER A 74 0.25 -8.86 -1.35
N ASP A 75 0.42 -10.16 -1.17
CA ASP A 75 0.44 -11.11 -2.29
C ASP A 75 -0.94 -11.26 -2.93
N ASP A 76 -2.01 -11.31 -2.15
CA ASP A 76 -3.39 -11.32 -2.68
C ASP A 76 -3.70 -10.03 -3.45
N SER A 77 -3.33 -8.88 -2.89
CA SER A 77 -3.44 -7.59 -3.57
C SER A 77 -2.66 -7.58 -4.88
N ARG A 78 -1.42 -8.10 -4.88
CA ARG A 78 -0.57 -8.21 -6.07
C ARG A 78 -1.18 -9.12 -7.13
N LYS A 79 -1.74 -10.27 -6.75
CA LYS A 79 -2.46 -11.16 -7.67
C LYS A 79 -3.66 -10.44 -8.28
N ASN A 80 -4.47 -9.76 -7.46
CA ASN A 80 -5.65 -9.03 -7.91
C ASN A 80 -5.32 -7.97 -8.98
N ILE A 81 -4.28 -7.14 -8.76
CA ILE A 81 -3.92 -6.07 -9.71
C ILE A 81 -3.23 -6.57 -10.99
N LYS A 82 -2.75 -7.81 -11.01
CA LYS A 82 -2.12 -8.44 -12.19
C LYS A 82 -3.12 -9.11 -13.13
N THR A 83 -4.35 -9.36 -12.68
CA THR A 83 -5.42 -9.88 -13.55
C THR A 83 -5.79 -8.87 -14.64
N GLU A 84 -6.38 -9.30 -15.75
CA GLU A 84 -6.86 -8.39 -16.81
C GLU A 84 -7.87 -7.35 -16.26
N ARG A 85 -8.78 -7.81 -15.38
CA ARG A 85 -9.70 -6.92 -14.65
C ARG A 85 -8.94 -5.92 -13.77
N GLY A 86 -7.94 -6.40 -13.02
CA GLY A 86 -7.10 -5.56 -12.15
C GLY A 86 -6.31 -4.50 -12.91
N ILE A 87 -5.71 -4.88 -14.04
CA ILE A 87 -5.03 -3.97 -14.96
C ILE A 87 -6.02 -2.94 -15.51
N THR A 88 -7.21 -3.38 -15.92
CA THR A 88 -8.25 -2.47 -16.42
C THR A 88 -8.63 -1.42 -15.39
N LEU A 89 -8.89 -1.85 -14.15
CA LEU A 89 -9.27 -0.96 -13.05
C LEU A 89 -8.13 -0.03 -12.62
N ARG A 90 -6.88 -0.52 -12.54
CA ARG A 90 -5.73 0.30 -12.11
C ARG A 90 -5.44 1.42 -13.12
N MET A 91 -5.49 1.11 -14.42
CA MET A 91 -5.29 2.08 -15.49
C MET A 91 -6.42 3.11 -15.50
N ASN A 92 -7.66 2.65 -15.39
CA ASN A 92 -8.82 3.54 -15.28
C ASN A 92 -8.74 4.46 -14.06
N ARG A 93 -8.25 3.97 -12.92
CA ARG A 93 -8.05 4.80 -11.73
C ARG A 93 -7.05 5.93 -12.01
N SER A 94 -5.93 5.64 -12.66
CA SER A 94 -4.95 6.66 -13.05
C SER A 94 -5.59 7.69 -13.99
N ILE A 95 -6.22 7.26 -15.09
CA ILE A 95 -6.90 8.15 -16.05
C ILE A 95 -7.93 9.06 -15.35
N GLN A 96 -8.78 8.48 -14.50
CA GLN A 96 -9.87 9.21 -13.86
C GLN A 96 -9.38 10.20 -12.80
N VAL A 97 -8.42 9.78 -11.97
CA VAL A 97 -7.91 10.58 -10.84
C VAL A 97 -6.97 11.67 -11.35
N GLU A 98 -5.96 11.30 -12.14
CA GLU A 98 -4.98 12.26 -12.67
C GLU A 98 -5.64 13.23 -13.63
N GLY A 99 -6.56 12.75 -14.48
CA GLY A 99 -7.36 13.60 -15.36
C GLY A 99 -8.20 14.62 -14.58
N ALA A 100 -8.82 14.23 -13.47
CA ALA A 100 -9.56 15.16 -12.62
C ALA A 100 -8.64 16.24 -12.04
N PHE A 101 -7.49 15.85 -11.48
CA PHE A 101 -6.53 16.82 -10.93
C PHE A 101 -5.91 17.72 -12.00
N GLY A 102 -5.65 17.20 -13.20
CA GLY A 102 -5.17 17.99 -14.34
C GLY A 102 -6.18 19.06 -14.75
N VAL A 103 -7.46 18.71 -14.85
CA VAL A 103 -8.54 19.68 -15.12
C VAL A 103 -8.63 20.74 -14.02
N LEU A 104 -8.67 20.33 -12.75
CA LEU A 104 -8.80 21.27 -11.64
C LEU A 104 -7.60 22.22 -11.55
N LYS A 105 -6.37 21.71 -11.62
CA LYS A 105 -5.16 22.53 -11.41
C LYS A 105 -4.79 23.34 -12.64
N SER A 106 -4.82 22.75 -13.83
CA SER A 106 -4.36 23.40 -15.07
C SER A 106 -5.49 24.13 -15.77
N ASN A 107 -6.60 23.45 -16.07
CA ASN A 107 -7.69 24.04 -16.87
C ASN A 107 -8.50 25.06 -16.07
N HIS A 108 -8.85 24.73 -14.83
CA HIS A 108 -9.54 25.67 -13.93
C HIS A 108 -8.56 26.61 -13.20
N LYS A 109 -7.25 26.48 -13.44
CA LYS A 109 -6.19 27.30 -12.82
C LYS A 109 -6.24 27.34 -11.30
N PHE A 110 -6.76 26.29 -10.65
CA PHE A 110 -6.86 26.20 -9.20
C PHE A 110 -5.48 25.91 -8.59
N LYS A 111 -4.75 26.96 -8.23
CA LYS A 111 -3.38 26.88 -7.68
C LYS A 111 -3.31 26.88 -6.16
N ARG A 112 -4.26 27.56 -5.50
CA ARG A 112 -4.30 27.72 -4.04
C ARG A 112 -5.73 27.96 -3.58
N PHE A 113 -6.00 27.57 -2.33
CA PHE A 113 -7.25 27.94 -1.66
C PHE A 113 -7.28 29.44 -1.38
N LEU A 114 -8.45 30.03 -1.53
CA LEU A 114 -8.72 31.43 -1.21
C LEU A 114 -9.02 31.61 0.28
N THR A 115 -9.50 30.56 0.93
CA THR A 115 -9.90 30.57 2.34
C THR A 115 -8.91 29.85 3.25
N ARG A 116 -9.05 30.05 4.56
CA ARG A 116 -8.24 29.39 5.61
C ARG A 116 -9.15 28.69 6.62
N GLY A 117 -8.59 27.66 7.27
CA GLY A 117 -9.29 26.84 8.25
C GLY A 117 -9.99 25.65 7.61
N ARG A 118 -10.04 24.52 8.34
CA ARG A 118 -10.52 23.23 7.82
C ARG A 118 -11.91 23.31 7.20
N ALA A 119 -12.83 24.02 7.85
CA ALA A 119 -14.21 24.15 7.38
C ALA A 119 -14.28 24.87 6.02
N ASN A 120 -13.70 26.08 5.92
CA ASN A 120 -13.78 26.88 4.70
C ASN A 120 -13.03 26.22 3.53
N ILE A 121 -11.84 25.65 3.78
CA ILE A 121 -11.08 24.91 2.78
C ILE A 121 -11.88 23.71 2.26
N SER A 122 -12.60 23.00 3.13
CA SER A 122 -13.45 21.88 2.73
C SER A 122 -14.62 22.36 1.86
N THR A 123 -15.28 23.46 2.23
CA THR A 123 -16.36 24.07 1.45
C THR A 123 -15.87 24.45 0.05
N GLU A 124 -14.74 25.13 -0.05
CA GLU A 124 -14.13 25.54 -1.32
C GLU A 124 -13.81 24.31 -2.20
N LEU A 125 -13.23 23.26 -1.61
CA LEU A 125 -12.95 22.02 -2.30
C LEU A 125 -14.23 21.32 -2.80
N TYR A 126 -15.29 21.29 -1.98
CA TYR A 126 -16.55 20.64 -2.36
C TYR A 126 -17.26 21.40 -3.49
N LEU A 127 -17.27 22.72 -3.45
CA LEU A 127 -17.80 23.54 -4.55
C LEU A 127 -17.04 23.29 -5.85
N LEU A 128 -15.70 23.23 -5.79
CA LEU A 128 -14.85 22.92 -6.94
C LEU A 128 -15.14 21.51 -7.50
N CYS A 129 -15.23 20.50 -6.63
CA CYS A 129 -15.56 19.13 -7.01
C CYS A 129 -16.97 19.01 -7.60
N MET A 130 -17.95 19.73 -7.05
CA MET A 130 -19.31 19.77 -7.57
C MET A 130 -19.35 20.36 -8.97
N GLY A 131 -18.71 21.51 -9.20
CA GLY A 131 -18.61 22.11 -10.52
C GLY A 131 -17.95 21.18 -11.55
N TYR A 132 -16.84 20.53 -11.18
CA TYR A 132 -16.21 19.52 -12.04
C TYR A 132 -17.15 18.34 -12.36
N ASN A 133 -17.83 17.80 -11.35
CA ASN A 133 -18.74 16.66 -11.53
C ASN A 133 -19.95 17.01 -12.41
N LEU A 134 -20.53 18.20 -12.26
CA LEU A 134 -21.63 18.69 -13.10
C LEU A 134 -21.17 18.84 -14.56
N ASN A 135 -20.03 19.48 -14.80
CA ASN A 135 -19.46 19.59 -16.15
C ASN A 135 -19.20 18.22 -16.78
N LYS A 136 -18.66 17.28 -16.01
CA LYS A 136 -18.42 15.91 -16.45
C LYS A 136 -19.72 15.15 -16.75
N LEU A 137 -20.77 15.36 -15.95
CA LEU A 137 -22.08 14.79 -16.16
C LEU A 137 -22.71 15.31 -17.45
N CYS A 138 -22.76 16.63 -17.64
CA CYS A 138 -23.27 17.26 -18.87
C CYS A 138 -22.52 16.77 -20.12
N ALA A 139 -21.19 16.72 -20.06
CA ALA A 139 -20.38 16.19 -21.17
C ALA A 139 -20.69 14.70 -21.47
N LYS A 140 -20.96 13.89 -20.45
CA LYS A 140 -21.39 12.50 -20.63
C LYS A 140 -22.79 12.39 -21.22
N CYS A 141 -23.74 13.23 -20.79
CA CYS A 141 -25.08 13.30 -21.37
C CYS A 141 -25.00 13.60 -22.88
N ASN A 142 -24.28 14.68 -23.24
CA ASN A 142 -24.19 15.15 -24.62
C ASN A 142 -23.51 14.14 -25.55
N THR A 143 -22.67 13.26 -25.02
CA THR A 143 -21.96 12.23 -25.79
C THR A 143 -22.55 10.83 -25.64
N GLY A 144 -23.70 10.68 -24.97
CA GLY A 144 -24.35 9.37 -24.79
C GLY A 144 -23.59 8.39 -23.89
N ARG A 145 -22.66 8.86 -23.05
CA ARG A 145 -21.75 8.01 -22.23
C ARG A 145 -22.14 7.92 -20.75
N LEU A 146 -23.40 8.14 -20.42
CA LEU A 146 -23.88 8.11 -19.03
C LEU A 146 -23.63 6.76 -18.33
N LYS A 147 -23.83 5.65 -19.05
CA LYS A 147 -23.64 4.28 -18.52
C LYS A 147 -22.19 3.80 -18.60
N THR A 148 -21.27 4.62 -19.12
CA THR A 148 -19.86 4.26 -19.31
C THR A 148 -19.04 4.73 -18.11
N HIS A 149 -18.62 3.80 -17.26
CA HIS A 149 -17.83 4.11 -16.06
C HIS A 149 -16.32 3.99 -16.29
N LEU A 150 -15.91 3.06 -17.15
CA LEU A 150 -14.53 2.79 -17.48
C LEU A 150 -14.24 3.26 -18.91
N PHE A 151 -13.07 3.83 -19.11
CA PHE A 151 -12.47 4.05 -20.41
C PHE A 151 -12.05 2.69 -20.99
N CYS A 152 -12.34 2.49 -22.27
CA CYS A 152 -11.81 1.37 -23.03
C CYS A 152 -10.31 1.57 -23.17
N LEU A 153 -9.53 0.58 -22.74
CA LEU A 153 -8.09 0.59 -22.94
C LEU A 153 -7.83 0.13 -24.37
N GLN A 154 -7.06 0.91 -25.13
CA GLN A 154 -6.54 0.44 -26.40
C GLN A 154 -5.51 -0.64 -26.09
N LYS A 155 -5.72 -1.86 -26.60
CA LYS A 155 -4.70 -2.91 -26.58
C LYS A 155 -3.74 -2.56 -27.73
N GLU A 156 -2.48 -2.27 -27.39
CA GLU A 156 -1.38 -2.24 -28.35
C GLU A 156 -1.13 -3.64 -28.90
#